data_AF-A8YKQ3-F1
#
_entry.id   AF-A8YKQ3-F1
#
_cell.length_a   1.000
_cell.length_b   1.000
_cell.length_c   1.000
_cell.angle_alpha   90.00
_cell.angle_beta   90.00
_cell.angle_gamma   90.00
#
_symmetry.space_group_name_H-M   'P 1'
#
loop_
_entity.id
_entity.type
_entity.pdbx_description
1 polymer ?
#
loop_
_entity_poly.entity_id
_entity_poly.type
_entity_poly.pdbx_seq_one_letter_code
_entity_poly.pdbx_strand_id
1 'polypeptide(L)' 'MKRTARKNYKLWKDNPSHPSLEFKEVNQEDQIWSIRVGIGWRAQGKNQE' A
#
# COMPACT_ATOMS: atom_id res chain seq x y z
N MET A 1 -3.31 14.73 -6.08
CA MET A 1 -3.40 13.27 -6.26
C MET A 1 -2.08 12.62 -6.74
N LYS A 2 -1.58 12.92 -7.95
CA LYS A 2 -0.36 12.29 -8.51
C LYS A 2 0.91 12.44 -7.65
N ARG A 3 1.08 13.56 -6.92
CA ARG A 3 2.23 13.78 -6.02
C ARG A 3 2.17 12.90 -4.77
N THR A 4 1.02 12.80 -4.10
CA THR A 4 0.84 11.96 -2.89
C THR A 4 1.04 10.49 -3.21
N ALA A 5 0.46 10.01 -4.32
CA ALA A 5 0.65 8.64 -4.78
C ALA A 5 2.13 8.34 -5.03
N ARG A 6 2.86 9.23 -5.72
CA ARG A 6 4.32 9.09 -5.94
C ARG A 6 5.13 9.14 -4.64
N LYS A 7 4.76 10.01 -3.70
CA LYS A 7 5.41 10.09 -2.38
C LYS A 7 5.24 8.78 -1.60
N ASN A 8 4.01 8.28 -1.50
CA ASN A 8 3.72 7.04 -0.78
C ASN A 8 4.32 5.82 -1.49
N TYR A 9 4.39 5.82 -2.82
CA TYR A 9 5.09 4.76 -3.56
C TYR A 9 6.60 4.75 -3.30
N LYS A 10 7.24 5.93 -3.26
CA LYS A 10 8.66 6.01 -2.88
C LYS A 10 8.89 5.55 -1.45
N LEU A 11 8.01 5.95 -0.53
CA LEU A 11 8.06 5.50 0.87
C LEU A 11 7.89 3.99 0.99
N TRP A 12 6.97 3.39 0.23
CA TRP A 12 6.77 1.94 0.17
C TRP A 12 7.99 1.21 -0.37
N LYS A 13 8.66 1.74 -1.40
CA LYS A 13 9.90 1.13 -1.92
C LYS A 13 11.04 1.10 -0.90
N ASP A 14 11.12 2.13 -0.06
CA ASP A 14 12.16 2.28 0.95
C ASP A 14 11.84 1.48 2.22
N ASN A 15 10.60 1.58 2.69
CA ASN A 15 10.09 0.87 3.86
C ASN A 15 8.64 0.42 3.62
N PRO A 16 8.43 -0.80 3.12
CA PRO A 16 7.11 -1.36 2.86
C PRO A 16 6.21 -1.41 4.10
N SER A 17 6.80 -1.55 5.29
CA SER A 17 6.10 -1.68 6.57
C SER A 17 5.90 -0.34 7.31
N HIS A 18 6.11 0.79 6.65
CA HIS A 18 6.00 2.10 7.29
C HIS A 18 4.55 2.37 7.77
N PRO A 19 4.33 2.77 9.05
CA PRO A 19 2.99 2.87 9.65
C PRO A 19 2.07 3.87 8.93
N SER A 20 2.62 4.91 8.30
CA SER A 20 1.83 5.88 7.52
C SER A 20 1.27 5.34 6.20
N LEU A 21 1.73 4.18 5.73
CA LEU A 21 1.18 3.52 4.55
C LEU A 21 -0.13 2.79 4.87
N GLU A 22 -0.47 2.65 6.16
CA GLU A 22 -1.67 1.96 6.65
C GLU A 22 -1.82 0.58 5.97
N PHE A 23 -0.75 -0.23 6.05
CA PHE A 23 -0.73 -1.57 5.48
C PHE A 23 -1.79 -2.42 6.18
N LYS A 24 -2.78 -2.88 5.42
CA LYS A 24 -3.86 -3.72 5.93
C LYS A 24 -3.95 -4.98 5.09
N GLU A 25 -3.78 -6.13 5.71
CA GLU A 25 -4.19 -7.40 5.13
C GLU A 25 -5.71 -7.39 4.99
N VAL A 26 -6.21 -7.45 3.76
CA VAL A 26 -7.64 -7.40 3.47
C VAL A 26 -8.22 -8.77 3.16
N ASN A 27 -7.36 -9.70 2.71
CA ASN A 27 -7.71 -11.10 2.52
C ASN A 27 -6.45 -11.94 2.71
N GLN A 28 -6.47 -12.82 3.71
CA GLN A 28 -5.31 -13.66 4.04
C GLN A 28 -5.20 -14.87 3.11
N GLU A 29 -6.34 -15.43 2.68
CA GLU A 29 -6.40 -16.59 1.79
C GLU A 29 -5.77 -16.28 0.43
N ASP A 30 -6.06 -15.09 -0.10
CA ASP A 30 -5.52 -14.60 -1.38
C ASP A 30 -4.23 -13.77 -1.22
N GLN A 31 -3.70 -13.67 0.00
CA GLN A 31 -2.54 -12.84 0.36
C GLN A 31 -2.65 -11.40 -0.21
N ILE A 32 -3.84 -10.80 -0.10
CA ILE A 32 -4.14 -9.46 -0.60
C ILE A 32 -3.91 -8.43 0.49
N TRP A 33 -3.12 -7.43 0.13
CA TRP A 33 -2.74 -6.32 0.97
C TRP A 33 -3.28 -5.02 0.40
N SER A 34 -3.75 -4.15 1.28
CA SER A 34 -4.23 -2.82 0.95
C SER A 34 -3.33 -1.74 1.53
N ILE A 35 -3.00 -0.75 0.70
CA ILE A 35 -2.06 0.32 1.04
C ILE A 35 -2.70 1.67 0.74
N ARG A 36 -2.56 2.64 1.65
CA ARG A 36 -3.06 4.00 1.44
C ARG A 36 -2.15 4.81 0.53
N VAL A 37 -2.67 5.21 -0.63
CA VAL A 37 -1.94 6.01 -1.63
C VAL A 37 -2.45 7.46 -1.73
N GLY A 38 -3.57 7.77 -1.05
CA GLY A 38 -4.11 9.13 -0.94
C GLY A 38 -5.38 9.22 -0.09
N ILE A 39 -5.92 10.43 0.04
CA ILE A 39 -7.20 10.68 0.71
C ILE A 39 -8.29 10.04 -0.17
N GLY A 40 -8.82 8.89 0.25
CA GLY A 40 -9.86 8.14 -0.45
C GLY A 40 -9.36 7.10 -1.46
N TRP A 41 -8.06 6.88 -1.60
CA TRP A 41 -7.51 5.95 -2.59
C TRP A 41 -6.60 4.91 -1.94
N ARG A 42 -6.84 3.64 -2.26
CA ARG A 42 -6.04 2.50 -1.83
C ARG A 42 -5.55 1.70 -3.02
N ALA A 43 -4.30 1.24 -2.95
CA ALA A 43 -3.76 0.25 -3.85
C ALA A 43 -3.95 -1.14 -3.24
N GLN A 44 -4.15 -2.14 -4.08
CA GLN A 44 -4.16 -3.55 -3.69
C GLN A 44 -2.97 -4.25 -4.33
N GLY A 45 -2.25 -5.03 -3.54
CA GLY A 45 -1.18 -5.90 -4.01
C GLY A 45 -1.45 -7.31 -3.54
N LYS A 46 -1.15 -8.30 -4.38
CA LYS A 46 -1.06 -9.69 -3.94
C LYS A 46 0.40 -10.10 -3.95
N ASN A 47 0.81 -10.86 -2.94
CA ASN A 47 2.05 -11.60 -3.05
C ASN A 47 1.75 -12.80 -3.95
N GLN A 48 2.29 -12.78 -5.17
CA GLN A 48 2.39 -14.01 -5.95
C GLN A 48 3.72 -14.62 -5.58
N GLU A 49 3.68 -15.78 -4.93
CA GLU A 49 4.82 -16.70 -4.93
C GLU A 49 5.17 -17.11 -6.37
#